data_AF-A0ABD0WJY0-F1
#
_entry.id   AF-A0ABD0WJY0-F1
#
_cell.length_a   1.000
_cell.length_b   1.000
_cell.length_c   1.000
_cell.angle_alpha   90.00
_cell.angle_beta   90.00
_cell.angle_gamma   90.00
#
_symmetry.space_group_name_H-M   'P 1'
#
loop_
_entity.id
_entity.type
_entity.pdbx_description
1 polymer ?
#
loop_
_entity_poly.entity_id
_entity_poly.type
_entity_poly.pdbx_seq_one_letter_code
_entity_poly.pdbx_strand_id
1 'polypeptide(L)'
;MDFKSRNPVVCIIRPTALDQYECFNKDIILLPSPNWVCVCKQTSKQFLHENGHILSAFEFRKSWDHPTVLQQIRDGFGSRIPEDVSLQIVMACGNKLVTPNLRDGQLFDGHMIHKVFKSKALYVRPSATILVS
;
A
#
# COMPACT_ATOMS: atom_id res chain seq x y z
N MET A 1 44.01 -32.29 -6.95
CA MET A 1 44.17 -30.99 -7.63
C MET A 1 42.81 -30.34 -7.68
N ASP A 2 42.59 -29.42 -6.76
CA ASP A 2 41.34 -28.76 -6.43
C ASP A 2 40.77 -27.92 -7.58
N PHE A 3 39.53 -28.22 -7.97
CA PHE A 3 38.70 -27.30 -8.74
C PHE A 3 38.24 -26.17 -7.81
N LYS A 4 39.00 -25.07 -7.79
CA LYS A 4 38.55 -23.81 -7.20
C LYS A 4 37.35 -23.30 -7.98
N SER A 5 36.16 -23.54 -7.41
CA SER A 5 34.90 -22.87 -7.73
C SER A 5 35.12 -21.35 -7.77
N ARG A 6 34.92 -20.74 -8.93
CA ARG A 6 34.87 -19.28 -9.07
C ARG A 6 33.49 -18.82 -8.64
N ASN A 7 33.41 -18.17 -7.49
CA ASN A 7 32.24 -17.40 -7.08
C ASN A 7 31.85 -16.42 -8.20
N PRO A 8 30.59 -16.38 -8.65
CA PRO A 8 30.13 -15.30 -9.50
C PRO A 8 30.19 -14.01 -8.67
N VAL A 9 30.87 -13.01 -9.22
CA VAL A 9 30.80 -11.63 -8.77
C VAL A 9 29.32 -11.24 -8.73
N VAL A 10 28.76 -11.15 -7.53
CA VAL A 10 27.50 -10.44 -7.30
C VAL A 10 27.81 -9.00 -7.66
N CYS A 11 27.40 -8.59 -8.86
CA CYS A 11 27.34 -7.18 -9.20
C CYS A 11 26.35 -6.53 -8.24
N ILE A 12 26.86 -5.96 -7.15
CA ILE A 12 26.10 -5.02 -6.31
C ILE A 12 25.96 -3.77 -7.16
N ILE A 13 24.98 -3.77 -8.07
CA ILE A 13 24.59 -2.59 -8.83
C ILE A 13 24.07 -1.60 -7.79
N ARG A 14 24.86 -0.57 -7.50
CA ARG A 14 24.39 0.57 -6.71
C ARG A 14 23.26 1.24 -7.52
N PRO A 15 22.05 1.44 -6.96
CA PRO A 15 20.98 2.12 -7.66
C PRO A 15 21.49 3.48 -8.13
N THR A 16 21.24 3.82 -9.39
CA THR A 16 21.61 5.11 -9.94
C THR A 16 20.80 6.21 -9.24
N ALA A 17 21.27 7.46 -9.26
CA ALA A 17 20.56 8.58 -8.63
C ALA A 17 19.11 8.76 -9.15
N LEU A 18 18.80 8.23 -10.34
CA LEU A 18 17.44 8.18 -10.90
C LEU A 18 16.56 7.13 -10.20
N ASP A 19 17.11 5.98 -9.81
CA ASP A 19 16.38 4.91 -9.11
C ASP A 19 15.89 5.35 -7.72
N GLN A 20 16.61 6.27 -7.07
CA GLN A 20 16.24 6.78 -5.74
C GLN A 20 14.95 7.62 -5.76
N TYR A 21 14.54 8.12 -6.93
CA TYR A 21 13.28 8.84 -7.11
C TYR A 21 12.15 7.94 -7.61
N GLU A 22 12.39 6.68 -7.93
CA GLU A 22 11.35 5.77 -8.42
C GLU A 22 10.50 5.20 -7.28
N CYS A 23 11.11 4.99 -6.11
CA CYS A 23 10.41 4.48 -4.94
C CYS A 23 9.94 5.60 -4.00
N PHE A 24 8.86 5.33 -3.26
CA PHE A 24 8.43 6.17 -2.15
C PHE A 24 7.74 5.31 -1.09
N ASN A 25 7.86 5.72 0.18
CA ASN A 25 7.29 4.96 1.29
C ASN A 25 5.94 5.52 1.72
N LYS A 26 5.05 4.62 2.14
CA LYS A 26 3.72 4.99 2.59
C LYS A 26 3.16 4.09 3.67
N ASP A 27 2.52 4.69 4.66
CA ASP A 27 1.68 3.93 5.57
C ASP A 27 0.36 3.56 4.88
N ILE A 28 0.05 2.27 4.89
CA ILE A 28 -1.19 1.71 4.36
C ILE A 28 -2.03 1.19 5.50
N ILE A 29 -3.29 1.60 5.55
CA ILE A 29 -4.25 1.20 6.59
C ILE A 29 -5.39 0.45 5.93
N LEU A 30 -5.51 -0.84 6.22
CA LEU A 30 -6.60 -1.70 5.77
C LEU A 30 -7.78 -1.57 6.72
N LEU A 31 -8.90 -1.05 6.21
CA LEU A 31 -10.13 -0.91 6.98
C LEU A 31 -10.78 -2.29 7.21
N PRO A 32 -11.46 -2.49 8.34
CA PRO A 32 -12.05 -3.78 8.69
C PRO A 32 -13.34 -4.09 7.91
N SER A 33 -14.06 -3.06 7.43
CA SER A 33 -15.36 -3.21 6.76
C SER A 33 -15.61 -2.12 5.70
N PRO A 34 -16.51 -2.37 4.73
CA PRO A 34 -16.91 -1.37 3.73
C PRO A 34 -17.60 -0.16 4.34
N ASN A 35 -18.22 -0.32 5.51
CA ASN A 35 -19.02 0.72 6.16
C ASN A 35 -18.16 1.67 7.03
N TRP A 36 -16.85 1.47 7.07
CA TRP A 36 -15.96 2.34 7.82
C TRP A 36 -15.72 3.67 7.08
N VAL A 37 -16.26 4.75 7.64
CA VAL A 37 -16.29 6.09 7.01
C VAL A 37 -15.46 7.16 7.72
N CYS A 38 -14.90 6.87 8.89
CA CYS A 38 -14.15 7.85 9.70
C CYS A 38 -12.66 7.50 9.77
N VAL A 39 -11.81 8.51 9.97
CA VAL A 39 -10.39 8.29 10.22
C VAL A 39 -10.20 7.50 11.52
N CYS A 40 -9.25 6.56 11.53
CA CYS A 40 -8.97 5.74 12.72
C CYS A 40 -8.46 6.62 13.87
N LYS A 41 -9.19 6.61 15.00
CA LYS A 41 -8.75 7.24 16.25
C LYS A 41 -7.71 6.36 16.96
N GLN A 42 -7.05 6.89 17.98
CA GLN A 42 -5.92 6.24 18.66
C GLN A 42 -6.21 4.78 19.07
N THR A 43 -7.32 4.52 19.76
CA THR A 43 -7.70 3.16 20.20
C THR A 43 -7.94 2.22 19.02
N SER A 44 -8.68 2.67 18.00
CA SER A 44 -8.92 1.86 16.79
C SER A 44 -7.63 1.63 16.01
N LYS A 45 -6.71 2.60 15.99
CA LYS A 45 -5.41 2.47 15.30
C LYS A 45 -4.55 1.41 15.97
N GLN A 46 -4.54 1.35 17.31
CA GLN A 46 -3.86 0.28 18.05
C GLN A 46 -4.45 -1.09 17.70
N PHE A 47 -5.78 -1.23 17.75
CA PHE A 47 -6.46 -2.48 17.37
C PHE A 47 -6.09 -2.94 15.95
N LEU A 48 -6.07 -2.02 14.98
CA LEU A 48 -5.68 -2.34 13.61
C LEU A 48 -4.20 -2.76 13.52
N HIS A 49 -3.32 -2.10 14.27
CA HIS A 49 -1.90 -2.47 14.30
C HIS A 49 -1.71 -3.89 14.84
N GLU A 50 -2.36 -4.24 15.95
CA GLU A 50 -2.28 -5.56 16.58
C GLU A 50 -2.82 -6.68 15.68
N ASN A 51 -3.80 -6.38 14.82
CA ASN A 51 -4.37 -7.34 13.86
C ASN A 51 -3.61 -7.38 12.51
N GLY A 52 -2.54 -6.59 12.34
CA GLY A 52 -1.78 -6.51 11.09
C GLY A 52 -2.51 -5.81 9.94
N HIS A 53 -3.42 -4.88 10.27
CA HIS A 53 -4.14 -4.03 9.33
C HIS A 53 -3.40 -2.71 9.03
N ILE A 54 -2.13 -2.60 9.44
CA ILE A 54 -1.28 -1.45 9.14
C ILE A 54 0.05 -1.96 8.58
N LEU A 55 0.38 -1.53 7.36
CA LEU A 55 1.72 -1.66 6.78
C LEU A 55 2.41 -0.31 6.89
N SER A 56 3.40 -0.22 7.78
CA SER A 56 4.19 0.99 7.98
C SER A 56 5.29 1.07 6.93
N ALA A 57 5.50 2.27 6.37
CA ALA A 57 6.56 2.54 5.39
C ALA A 57 6.61 1.53 4.22
N PHE A 58 5.46 1.14 3.67
CA PHE A 58 5.37 0.28 2.50
C PHE A 58 6.01 0.97 1.28
N GLU A 59 6.95 0.31 0.63
CA GLU A 59 7.67 0.85 -0.52
C GLU A 59 6.85 0.67 -1.81
N PHE A 60 6.37 1.78 -2.35
CA PHE A 60 5.74 1.83 -3.67
C PHE A 60 6.75 2.20 -4.75
N ARG A 61 6.53 1.72 -5.97
CA ARG A 61 7.19 2.25 -7.18
C ARG A 61 6.25 3.13 -7.98
N LYS A 62 6.75 4.28 -8.44
CA LYS A 62 5.97 5.23 -9.26
C LYS A 62 5.54 4.65 -10.61
N SER A 63 6.31 3.70 -11.13
CA SER A 63 6.07 3.01 -12.40
C SER A 63 5.00 1.91 -12.33
N TRP A 64 4.50 1.55 -11.15
CA TRP A 64 3.42 0.57 -11.03
C TRP A 64 2.11 1.12 -11.57
N ASP A 65 1.45 0.34 -12.43
CA ASP A 65 0.09 0.60 -12.85
C ASP A 65 -0.92 0.26 -11.75
N HIS A 66 -2.19 0.60 -11.99
CA HIS A 66 -3.24 0.41 -11.00
C HIS A 66 -3.45 -1.06 -10.57
N PRO A 67 -3.50 -2.05 -11.48
CA PRO A 67 -3.58 -3.46 -11.09
C PRO A 67 -2.38 -3.92 -10.25
N THR A 68 -1.15 -3.54 -10.63
CA THR A 68 0.06 -3.89 -9.87
C THR A 68 0.04 -3.29 -8.47
N VAL A 69 -0.36 -2.03 -8.33
CA VAL A 69 -0.57 -1.38 -7.03
C VAL A 69 -1.51 -2.21 -6.14
N LEU A 70 -2.67 -2.59 -6.68
CA LEU A 70 -3.67 -3.35 -5.92
C LEU A 70 -3.18 -4.77 -5.57
N GLN A 71 -2.39 -5.40 -6.44
CA GLN A 71 -1.78 -6.70 -6.16
C GLN A 71 -0.71 -6.59 -5.07
N GLN A 72 0.19 -5.61 -5.15
CA GLN A 72 1.24 -5.40 -4.15
C GLN A 72 0.67 -5.07 -2.77
N ILE A 73 -0.44 -4.32 -2.71
CA ILE A 73 -1.19 -4.11 -1.46
C ILE A 73 -1.73 -5.44 -0.91
N ARG A 74 -2.32 -6.29 -1.76
CA ARG A 74 -2.82 -7.61 -1.35
C ARG A 74 -1.70 -8.48 -0.82
N ASP A 75 -0.59 -8.57 -1.55
CA ASP A 75 0.58 -9.35 -1.16
C ASP A 75 1.12 -8.89 0.20
N GLY A 76 1.15 -7.58 0.44
CA GLY A 76 1.56 -6.99 1.71
C GLY A 76 0.69 -7.38 2.90
N PHE A 77 -0.63 -7.47 2.72
CA PHE A 77 -1.57 -7.89 3.77
C PHE A 77 -1.75 -9.42 3.87
N GLY A 78 -1.44 -10.14 2.79
CA GLY A 78 -1.55 -11.59 2.68
C GLY A 78 -2.97 -12.09 2.91
N SER A 79 -3.12 -13.13 3.74
CA SER A 79 -4.39 -13.80 4.03
C SER A 79 -5.46 -12.94 4.72
N ARG A 80 -5.12 -11.69 5.10
CA ARG A 80 -6.08 -10.73 5.66
C ARG A 80 -7.08 -10.21 4.63
N ILE A 81 -6.73 -10.29 3.35
CA ILE A 81 -7.61 -9.90 2.24
C ILE A 81 -8.00 -11.18 1.49
N PRO A 82 -9.25 -11.64 1.61
CA PRO A 82 -9.75 -12.75 0.81
C PRO A 82 -9.69 -12.47 -0.70
N GLU A 83 -9.51 -13.50 -1.53
CA GLU A 83 -9.34 -13.37 -2.98
C GLU A 83 -10.57 -12.75 -3.67
N ASP A 84 -11.76 -13.02 -3.16
CA ASP A 84 -13.05 -12.52 -3.65
C ASP A 84 -13.36 -11.09 -3.15
N VAL A 85 -12.48 -10.48 -2.36
CA VAL A 85 -12.65 -9.12 -1.85
C VAL A 85 -11.95 -8.09 -2.75
N SER A 86 -12.77 -7.19 -3.29
CA SER A 86 -12.28 -6.01 -4.01
C SER A 86 -11.84 -4.91 -3.03
N LEU A 87 -10.92 -4.06 -3.48
CA LEU A 87 -10.31 -3.01 -2.68
C LEU A 87 -10.57 -1.64 -3.32
N GLN A 88 -10.95 -0.68 -2.49
CA GLN A 88 -11.10 0.72 -2.86
C GLN A 88 -10.08 1.58 -2.11
N ILE A 89 -9.34 2.40 -2.85
CA ILE A 89 -8.41 3.38 -2.26
C ILE A 89 -9.20 4.61 -1.80
N VAL A 90 -9.03 4.99 -0.53
CA VAL A 90 -9.68 6.15 0.08
C VAL A 90 -8.68 7.01 0.84
N MET A 91 -9.04 8.27 1.09
CA MET A 91 -8.17 9.24 1.75
C MET A 91 -8.86 9.93 2.92
N ALA A 92 -8.04 10.39 3.87
CA ALA A 92 -8.51 11.26 4.94
C ALA A 92 -8.80 12.69 4.44
N CYS A 93 -10.02 13.14 4.72
CA CYS A 93 -10.48 14.52 4.58
C CYS A 93 -11.11 14.97 5.91
N GLY A 94 -10.34 15.70 6.71
CA GLY A 94 -10.70 15.95 8.11
C GLY A 94 -10.82 14.64 8.88
N ASN A 95 -11.98 14.41 9.51
CA ASN A 95 -12.28 13.17 10.23
C ASN A 95 -12.98 12.10 9.36
N LYS A 96 -13.21 12.36 8.07
CA LYS A 96 -13.92 11.44 7.17
C LYS A 96 -12.97 10.77 6.18
N LEU A 97 -13.33 9.57 5.76
CA LEU A 97 -12.70 8.84 4.66
C LEU A 97 -13.53 9.02 3.40
N VAL A 98 -12.90 9.57 2.38
CA VAL A 98 -13.54 9.89 1.10
C VAL A 98 -12.80 9.21 -0.03
N THR A 99 -13.51 8.83 -1.08
CA THR A 99 -12.87 8.44 -2.33
C THR A 99 -12.31 9.71 -2.98
N PRO A 100 -11.01 9.79 -3.30
CA PRO A 100 -10.46 10.97 -3.94
C PRO A 100 -11.11 11.15 -5.31
N ASN A 101 -11.50 12.39 -5.63
CA ASN A 101 -12.09 12.71 -6.92
C ASN A 101 -10.96 12.88 -7.95
N LEU A 102 -10.76 11.85 -8.77
CA LEU A 102 -9.86 11.90 -9.91
C LEU A 102 -10.64 12.28 -11.17
N ARG A 103 -9.96 12.87 -12.16
CA ARG A 103 -10.58 13.12 -13.47
C ARG A 103 -10.91 11.79 -14.14
N ASP A 104 -11.97 11.74 -14.93
CA ASP A 104 -12.35 10.56 -15.70
C ASP A 104 -11.16 9.97 -16.47
N GLY A 105 -11.00 8.64 -16.35
CA GLY A 105 -9.89 7.89 -16.96
C GLY A 105 -8.59 7.88 -16.14
N GLN A 106 -8.48 8.64 -15.06
CA GLN A 106 -7.34 8.53 -14.14
C GLN A 106 -7.57 7.42 -13.10
N LEU A 107 -6.52 6.63 -12.86
CA LEU A 107 -6.52 5.56 -11.86
C LEU A 107 -5.46 5.83 -10.79
N PHE A 108 -5.55 5.10 -9.68
CA PHE A 108 -4.52 5.12 -8.64
C PHE A 108 -3.37 4.18 -9.03
N ASP A 109 -2.54 4.63 -9.95
CA ASP A 109 -1.20 4.09 -10.20
C ASP A 109 -0.19 4.62 -9.14
N GLY A 110 1.05 4.12 -9.18
CA GLY A 110 2.10 4.51 -8.23
C GLY A 110 2.39 6.02 -8.26
N HIS A 111 2.42 6.62 -9.45
CA HIS A 111 2.64 8.05 -9.62
C HIS A 111 1.52 8.89 -8.98
N MET A 112 0.25 8.51 -9.21
CA MET A 112 -0.92 9.18 -8.69
C MET A 112 -1.00 9.05 -7.17
N ILE A 113 -0.68 7.87 -6.63
CA ILE A 113 -0.62 7.67 -5.18
C ILE A 113 0.40 8.62 -4.55
N HIS A 114 1.62 8.69 -5.10
CA HIS A 114 2.65 9.60 -4.60
C HIS A 114 2.17 11.06 -4.59
N LYS A 115 1.51 11.48 -5.67
CA LYS A 115 1.04 12.86 -5.86
C LYS A 115 -0.14 13.23 -4.94
N VAL A 116 -1.14 12.35 -4.82
CA VAL A 116 -2.38 12.61 -4.07
C VAL A 116 -2.17 12.45 -2.57
N PHE A 117 -1.42 11.41 -2.17
CA PHE A 117 -1.33 11.03 -0.77
C PHE A 117 -0.16 11.69 -0.03
N LYS A 118 0.80 12.35 -0.69
CA LYS A 118 1.90 13.15 -0.07
C LYS A 118 2.34 12.66 1.32
N SER A 119 1.92 13.33 2.39
CA SER A 119 2.19 12.95 3.79
C SER A 119 1.07 12.15 4.47
N LYS A 120 -0.12 12.04 3.88
CA LYS A 120 -1.30 11.35 4.44
C LYS A 120 -1.23 9.83 4.23
N ALA A 121 -1.55 9.01 5.22
CA ALA A 121 -1.68 7.56 5.02
C ALA A 121 -2.67 7.21 3.88
N LEU A 122 -2.41 6.09 3.21
CA LEU A 122 -3.30 5.51 2.22
C LEU A 122 -4.26 4.54 2.92
N TYR A 123 -5.57 4.78 2.81
CA TYR A 123 -6.56 3.86 3.36
C TYR A 123 -7.06 2.94 2.26
N VAL A 124 -7.24 1.67 2.60
CA VAL A 124 -7.78 0.66 1.71
C VAL A 124 -9.07 0.14 2.33
N ARG A 125 -10.18 0.31 1.62
CA ARG A 125 -11.50 -0.17 2.03
C ARG A 125 -11.83 -1.48 1.31
N PRO A 126 -12.11 -2.57 2.02
CA PRO A 126 -12.58 -3.82 1.40
C PRO A 126 -14.06 -3.72 1.02
N SER A 127 -14.49 -4.52 0.04
CA SER A 127 -15.92 -4.65 -0.31
C SER A 127 -16.74 -5.50 0.66
N ALA A 128 -16.09 -6.25 1.55
CA ALA A 128 -16.73 -7.06 2.57
C ALA A 128 -16.06 -6.84 3.93
N THR A 129 -16.75 -7.19 5.01
CA THR A 129 -16.17 -7.17 6.36
C THR A 129 -15.14 -8.30 6.49
N ILE A 130 -13.91 -7.95 6.79
CA ILE A 130 -12.77 -8.87 6.91
C ILE A 130 -12.21 -8.94 8.33
N LEU A 131 -12.60 -8.00 9.19
CA LEU A 131 -12.25 -8.00 10.61
C LEU A 131 -13.43 -7.46 11.41
N VAL A 132 -13.76 -8.15 12.51
CA VAL A 132 -14.77 -7.71 13.47
C VAL A 132 -14.08 -7.15 14.71
N SER A 133 -14.54 -6.00 15.18
CA SER A 133 -14.06 -5.33 16.41
C SER A 133 -15.05 -5.50 17.54
#